data_AF-A0A420Z9W3-F1
#
_entry.id   AF-A0A420Z9W3-F1
#
_cell.length_a   1.000
_cell.length_b   1.000
_cell.length_c   1.000
_cell.angle_alpha   90.00
_cell.angle_beta   90.00
_cell.angle_gamma   90.00
#
_symmetry.space_group_name_H-M   'P 1'
#
loop_
_entity.id
_entity.type
_entity.pdbx_description
1 polymer ?
#
loop_
_entity_poly.entity_id
_entity_poly.type
_entity_poly.pdbx_seq_one_letter_code
_entity_poly.pdbx_strand_id
1 'polypeptide(L)'
;MSEEKKKKEVKSPVDDWTIAEIDELGDMTVKELVATMGIIPLNPVDVAKSTDEIVELGKQSGFLYGSALYSLYSAFTREDLPMATRVAKGARGFAALLAMVLQAFDTFNKFRALEERYVVEKQLDRLRDIESRLDRASKEAAKAAEQAVEKLVKEGKEKSEEEGE
;
A
#
# COMPACT_ATOMS: atom_id res chain seq x y z
N MET A 1 -22.72 -12.09 51.95
CA MET A 1 -21.48 -12.29 51.18
C MET A 1 -21.84 -12.28 49.72
N SER A 2 -21.61 -11.16 49.05
CA SER A 2 -21.94 -10.91 47.65
C SER A 2 -20.71 -11.19 46.80
N GLU A 3 -20.79 -12.20 45.93
CA GLU A 3 -19.74 -12.53 44.97
C GLU A 3 -19.71 -11.47 43.85
N GLU A 4 -18.67 -10.64 43.86
CA GLU A 4 -18.30 -9.78 42.73
C GLU A 4 -17.86 -10.65 41.54
N LYS A 5 -18.70 -10.72 40.51
CA LYS A 5 -18.32 -11.25 39.20
C LYS A 5 -17.32 -10.30 38.54
N LYS A 6 -16.03 -10.65 38.61
CA LYS A 6 -14.99 -10.08 37.75
C LYS A 6 -15.39 -10.27 36.28
N LYS A 7 -15.78 -9.18 35.60
CA LYS A 7 -15.85 -9.11 34.14
C LYS A 7 -14.45 -9.39 33.61
N LYS A 8 -14.25 -10.55 32.98
CA LYS A 8 -13.10 -10.77 32.09
C LYS A 8 -13.28 -9.83 30.90
N GLU A 9 -12.44 -8.80 30.82
CA GLU A 9 -12.23 -8.05 29.58
C GLU A 9 -11.75 -9.06 28.52
N VAL A 10 -12.64 -9.36 27.59
CA VAL A 10 -12.28 -10.09 26.38
C VAL A 10 -11.55 -9.06 25.52
N LYS A 11 -10.22 -9.08 25.53
CA LYS A 11 -9.42 -8.34 24.55
C LYS A 11 -9.88 -8.75 23.16
N SER A 12 -10.35 -7.78 22.39
CA SER A 12 -10.77 -8.00 21.03
C SER A 12 -9.55 -8.42 20.20
N PRO A 13 -9.63 -9.42 19.33
CA PRO A 13 -8.52 -9.86 18.47
C PRO A 13 -8.08 -8.82 17.42
N VAL A 14 -8.56 -7.57 17.54
CA VAL A 14 -8.25 -6.42 16.68
C VAL A 14 -7.06 -5.62 17.24
N ASP A 15 -6.72 -5.76 18.53
CA ASP A 15 -5.67 -4.96 19.19
C ASP A 15 -4.23 -5.36 18.79
N ASP A 16 -4.04 -6.49 18.09
CA ASP A 16 -2.72 -7.01 17.67
C ASP A 16 -2.32 -6.61 16.23
N TRP A 17 -3.11 -5.78 15.55
CA TRP A 17 -2.70 -5.23 14.26
C TRP A 17 -1.77 -4.05 14.55
N THR A 18 -0.46 -4.32 14.58
CA THR A 18 0.56 -3.28 14.69
C THR A 18 0.46 -2.37 13.47
N ILE A 19 -0.31 -1.30 13.60
CA ILE A 19 -0.26 -0.16 12.67
C ILE A 19 1.14 0.43 12.86
N ALA A 20 1.90 0.59 11.77
CA ALA A 20 3.28 1.03 11.85
C ALA A 20 3.39 2.31 12.69
N GLU A 21 4.34 2.36 13.62
CA GLU A 21 4.53 3.53 14.48
C GLU A 21 4.87 4.75 13.61
N ILE A 22 3.96 5.72 13.58
CA ILE A 22 4.00 6.91 12.71
C ILE A 22 5.23 7.80 12.93
N ASP A 23 5.94 7.62 14.04
CA ASP A 23 7.15 8.38 14.33
C ASP A 23 8.30 8.04 13.35
N GLU A 24 8.26 6.90 12.66
CA GLU A 24 9.19 6.56 11.54
C GLU A 24 8.72 7.09 10.17
N LEU A 25 7.46 7.52 10.02
CA LEU A 25 6.91 8.00 8.74
C LEU A 25 7.37 9.42 8.39
N GLY A 26 7.74 10.23 9.38
CA GLY A 26 8.09 11.65 9.20
C GLY A 26 9.38 11.89 8.40
N ASP A 27 10.30 10.93 8.44
CA ASP A 27 11.62 11.04 7.80
C ASP A 27 11.69 10.36 6.43
N MET A 28 10.68 9.56 6.05
CA MET A 28 10.66 8.81 4.80
C MET A 28 9.90 9.56 3.70
N THR A 29 10.40 9.49 2.46
CA THR A 29 9.70 10.06 1.32
C THR A 29 8.45 9.24 0.98
N VAL A 30 7.42 9.87 0.38
CA VAL A 30 6.19 9.20 -0.08
C VAL A 30 6.50 7.97 -0.95
N LYS A 31 7.55 8.05 -1.78
CA LYS A 31 8.02 6.93 -2.62
C LYS A 31 8.50 5.76 -1.75
N GLU A 32 9.28 6.00 -0.70
CA GLU A 32 9.83 4.96 0.17
C GLU A 32 8.76 4.29 1.03
N LEU A 33 7.79 5.06 1.52
CA LEU A 33 6.66 4.57 2.32
C LEU A 33 5.81 3.58 1.53
N VAL A 34 5.40 3.97 0.31
CA VAL A 34 4.60 3.10 -0.57
C VAL A 34 5.43 1.89 -1.02
N ALA A 35 6.67 2.12 -1.42
CA ALA A 35 7.52 1.08 -2.00
C ALA A 35 7.98 0.02 -0.99
N THR A 36 8.13 0.38 0.29
CA THR A 36 8.84 -0.43 1.29
C THR A 36 7.91 -0.92 2.41
N MET A 37 6.95 -0.09 2.82
CA MET A 37 6.00 -0.43 3.88
C MET A 37 4.59 -0.70 3.33
N GLY A 38 4.33 -0.38 2.05
CA GLY A 38 2.99 -0.47 1.48
C GLY A 38 2.03 0.59 2.02
N ILE A 39 2.55 1.61 2.69
CA ILE A 39 1.75 2.65 3.34
C ILE A 39 1.50 3.78 2.35
N ILE A 40 0.25 4.15 2.14
CA ILE A 40 -0.12 5.32 1.36
C ILE A 40 -0.29 6.50 2.34
N PRO A 41 0.59 7.51 2.33
CA PRO A 41 0.58 8.58 3.35
C PRO A 41 -0.68 9.46 3.33
N LEU A 42 -1.43 9.39 2.22
CA LEU A 42 -2.71 10.08 2.02
C LEU A 42 -3.92 9.23 2.44
N ASN A 43 -3.70 7.95 2.77
CA ASN A 43 -4.74 7.07 3.27
C ASN A 43 -4.80 7.20 4.80
N PRO A 44 -5.84 7.87 5.34
CA PRO A 44 -5.97 8.11 6.78
C PRO A 44 -6.04 6.83 7.62
N VAL A 45 -6.37 5.68 7.01
CA VAL A 45 -6.37 4.38 7.69
C VAL A 45 -4.95 3.86 7.89
N ASP A 46 -4.07 4.03 6.91
CA ASP A 46 -2.70 3.52 6.96
C ASP A 46 -1.81 4.36 7.89
N VAL A 47 -2.19 5.61 8.13
CA VAL A 47 -1.43 6.58 8.95
C VAL A 47 -2.05 6.86 10.32
N ALA A 48 -3.10 6.15 10.72
CA ALA A 48 -3.73 6.34 12.03
C ALA A 48 -2.86 5.73 13.14
N LYS A 49 -2.68 6.43 14.26
CA LYS A 49 -1.85 5.99 15.40
C LYS A 49 -2.52 4.90 16.23
N SER A 50 -3.83 4.76 16.13
CA SER A 50 -4.60 3.78 16.89
C SER A 50 -5.92 3.43 16.22
N THR A 51 -6.51 2.31 16.64
CA THR A 51 -7.85 1.92 16.23
C THR A 51 -8.91 2.97 16.62
N ASP A 52 -8.74 3.64 17.76
CA ASP A 52 -9.66 4.70 18.21
C ASP A 52 -9.66 5.90 17.26
N GLU A 53 -8.49 6.27 16.72
CA GLU A 53 -8.39 7.33 15.72
C GLU A 53 -9.09 6.96 14.41
N ILE A 54 -8.94 5.71 13.95
CA ILE A 54 -9.67 5.19 12.78
C ILE A 54 -11.18 5.26 13.02
N VAL A 55 -11.63 4.84 14.21
CA VAL A 55 -13.05 4.89 14.59
C VAL A 55 -13.54 6.33 14.58
N GLU A 56 -12.78 7.28 15.14
CA GLU A 56 -13.11 8.70 15.16
C GLU A 56 -13.24 9.30 13.75
N LEU A 57 -12.29 9.02 12.87
CA LEU A 57 -12.32 9.41 11.46
C LEU A 57 -13.55 8.82 10.73
N GLY A 58 -13.95 7.61 11.10
CA GLY A 58 -15.13 6.93 10.56
C GLY A 58 -16.48 7.44 11.08
N LYS A 59 -16.55 8.14 12.23
CA LYS A 59 -17.83 8.52 12.87
C LYS A 59 -18.72 9.37 11.96
N GLN A 60 -18.15 10.37 11.28
CA GLN A 60 -18.92 11.27 10.41
C GLN A 60 -19.45 10.53 9.18
N SER A 61 -18.61 9.71 8.55
CA SER A 61 -19.01 8.85 7.43
C SER A 61 -20.09 7.85 7.86
N GLY A 62 -19.91 7.19 9.00
CA GLY A 62 -20.88 6.25 9.57
C GLY A 62 -22.24 6.89 9.88
N PHE A 63 -22.24 8.12 10.43
CA PHE A 63 -23.46 8.88 10.63
C PHE A 63 -24.18 9.17 9.31
N LEU A 64 -23.44 9.57 8.27
CA LEU A 64 -23.99 9.84 6.95
C LEU A 64 -24.58 8.56 6.32
N TYR A 65 -23.87 7.44 6.35
CA TYR A 65 -24.36 6.13 5.89
C TYR A 65 -25.63 5.70 6.64
N GLY A 66 -25.61 5.76 7.98
CA GLY A 66 -26.75 5.40 8.81
C GLY A 66 -27.97 6.28 8.54
N SER A 67 -27.78 7.59 8.38
CA SER A 67 -28.87 8.53 8.08
C SER A 67 -29.47 8.32 6.69
N ALA A 68 -28.64 8.01 5.69
CA ALA A 68 -29.09 7.70 4.33
C ALA A 68 -29.91 6.40 4.31
N LEU A 69 -29.43 5.35 4.99
CA LEU A 69 -30.15 4.09 5.15
C LEU A 69 -31.46 4.26 5.92
N TYR A 70 -31.46 5.04 7.00
CA TYR A 70 -32.67 5.36 7.75
C TYR A 70 -33.67 6.16 6.90
N SER A 71 -33.20 7.09 6.07
CA SER A 71 -34.07 7.82 5.14
C SER A 71 -34.75 6.87 4.16
N LEU A 72 -34.01 5.91 3.59
CA LEU A 72 -34.57 4.86 2.74
C LEU A 72 -35.55 3.98 3.49
N TYR A 73 -35.15 3.43 4.64
CA TYR A 73 -36.00 2.59 5.47
C TYR A 73 -37.32 3.30 5.79
N SER A 74 -37.26 4.53 6.29
CA SER A 74 -38.44 5.32 6.63
C SER A 74 -39.27 5.72 5.40
N ALA A 75 -38.71 5.78 4.20
CA ALA A 75 -39.50 5.97 2.98
C ALA A 75 -40.42 4.77 2.71
N PHE A 76 -39.96 3.56 3.00
CA PHE A 76 -40.73 2.33 2.76
C PHE A 76 -41.67 1.98 3.92
N THR A 77 -41.26 2.18 5.17
CA THR A 77 -41.98 1.67 6.35
C THR A 77 -42.91 2.68 7.01
N ARG A 78 -42.72 3.99 6.84
CA ARG A 78 -43.61 5.00 7.42
C ARG A 78 -44.80 5.28 6.51
N GLU A 79 -45.88 4.56 6.75
CA GLU A 79 -47.18 4.75 6.09
C GLU A 79 -47.89 6.03 6.55
N ASP A 80 -47.50 6.58 7.71
CA ASP A 80 -48.03 7.82 8.26
C ASP A 80 -47.59 9.08 7.49
N LEU A 81 -46.61 8.96 6.59
CA LEU A 81 -46.09 10.08 5.80
C LEU A 81 -46.78 10.18 4.42
N PRO A 82 -47.02 11.42 3.93
CA PRO A 82 -47.49 11.64 2.57
C PRO A 82 -46.55 10.99 1.54
N MET A 83 -47.12 10.43 0.47
CA MET A 83 -46.36 9.70 -0.55
C MET A 83 -45.24 10.54 -1.19
N ALA A 84 -45.47 11.84 -1.42
CA ALA A 84 -44.44 12.75 -1.92
C ALA A 84 -43.22 12.84 -0.99
N THR A 85 -43.44 12.89 0.32
CA THR A 85 -42.38 12.92 1.34
C THR A 85 -41.63 11.59 1.39
N ARG A 86 -42.34 10.46 1.24
CA ARG A 86 -41.74 9.12 1.16
C ARG A 86 -40.82 9.00 -0.06
N VAL A 87 -41.29 9.42 -1.23
CA VAL A 87 -40.48 9.43 -2.46
C VAL A 87 -39.26 10.32 -2.31
N ALA A 88 -39.40 11.53 -1.76
CA ALA A 88 -38.28 12.43 -1.52
C ALA A 88 -37.22 11.84 -0.57
N LYS A 89 -37.66 11.18 0.50
CA LYS A 89 -36.77 10.48 1.44
C LYS A 89 -36.02 9.32 0.77
N GLY A 90 -36.72 8.53 -0.05
CA GLY A 90 -36.14 7.44 -0.81
C GLY A 90 -35.09 7.95 -1.80
N ALA A 91 -35.44 8.96 -2.59
CA ALA A 91 -34.54 9.56 -3.58
C ALA A 91 -33.29 10.17 -2.93
N ARG A 92 -33.44 10.92 -1.82
CA ARG A 92 -32.29 11.52 -1.11
C ARG A 92 -31.39 10.47 -0.46
N GLY A 93 -31.98 9.46 0.19
CA GLY A 93 -31.21 8.38 0.79
C GLY A 93 -30.44 7.58 -0.26
N PHE A 94 -31.08 7.25 -1.39
CA PHE A 94 -30.43 6.57 -2.50
C PHE A 94 -29.31 7.42 -3.13
N ALA A 95 -29.58 8.69 -3.42
CA ALA A 95 -28.59 9.60 -4.00
C ALA A 95 -27.36 9.75 -3.11
N ALA A 96 -27.55 9.86 -1.78
CA ALA A 96 -26.45 9.92 -0.82
C ALA A 96 -25.61 8.64 -0.86
N LEU A 97 -26.22 7.46 -0.82
CA LEU A 97 -25.50 6.19 -0.91
C LEU A 97 -24.72 6.07 -2.22
N LEU A 98 -25.34 6.42 -3.35
CA LEU A 98 -24.70 6.35 -4.65
C LEU A 98 -23.50 7.30 -4.75
N ALA A 99 -23.65 8.55 -4.29
CA ALA A 99 -22.57 9.54 -4.28
C ALA A 99 -21.38 9.05 -3.44
N MET A 100 -21.64 8.46 -2.27
CA MET A 100 -20.59 7.88 -1.43
C MET A 100 -19.88 6.70 -2.09
N VAL A 101 -20.61 5.82 -2.78
CA VAL A 101 -20.00 4.70 -3.54
C VAL A 101 -19.11 5.22 -4.66
N LEU A 102 -19.57 6.21 -5.44
CA LEU A 102 -18.77 6.82 -6.50
C LEU A 102 -17.50 7.47 -5.95
N GLN A 103 -17.62 8.21 -4.84
CA GLN A 103 -16.48 8.81 -4.16
C GLN A 103 -15.49 7.76 -3.65
N ALA A 104 -15.98 6.62 -3.15
CA ALA A 104 -15.13 5.51 -2.74
C ALA A 104 -14.35 4.92 -3.93
N PHE A 105 -15.00 4.74 -5.09
CA PHE A 105 -14.32 4.30 -6.32
C PHE A 105 -13.25 5.29 -6.79
N ASP A 106 -13.55 6.60 -6.79
CA ASP A 106 -12.59 7.63 -7.17
C ASP A 106 -11.38 7.65 -6.24
N THR A 107 -11.62 7.50 -4.93
CA THR A 107 -10.55 7.46 -3.92
C THR A 107 -9.69 6.20 -4.10
N PHE A 108 -10.33 5.04 -4.28
CA PHE A 108 -9.63 3.78 -4.57
C PHE A 108 -8.76 3.88 -5.82
N ASN A 109 -9.30 4.42 -6.92
CA ASN A 109 -8.53 4.57 -8.17
C ASN A 109 -7.32 5.49 -8.00
N LYS A 110 -7.45 6.57 -7.23
CA LYS A 110 -6.33 7.47 -6.92
C LYS A 110 -5.23 6.77 -6.11
N PHE A 111 -5.62 6.02 -5.08
CA PHE A 111 -4.67 5.27 -4.25
C PHE A 111 -3.98 4.16 -5.05
N ARG A 112 -4.75 3.40 -5.82
CA ARG A 112 -4.20 2.38 -6.73
C ARG A 112 -3.23 2.96 -7.75
N ALA A 113 -3.56 4.09 -8.37
CA ALA A 113 -2.68 4.76 -9.34
C ALA A 113 -1.37 5.25 -8.70
N LEU A 114 -1.43 5.74 -7.45
CA LEU A 114 -0.23 6.10 -6.69
C LEU A 114 0.62 4.87 -6.39
N GLU A 115 0.01 3.80 -5.91
CA GLU A 115 0.68 2.54 -5.61
C GLU A 115 1.36 1.96 -6.86
N GLU A 116 0.62 1.81 -7.97
CA GLU A 116 1.16 1.31 -9.25
C GLU A 116 2.34 2.16 -9.73
N ARG A 117 2.25 3.49 -9.64
CA ARG A 117 3.33 4.39 -10.05
C ARG A 117 4.61 4.13 -9.26
N TYR A 118 4.54 4.04 -7.94
CA TYR A 118 5.73 3.89 -7.10
C TYR A 118 6.29 2.46 -7.08
N VAL A 119 5.43 1.45 -7.16
CA VAL A 119 5.86 0.04 -7.24
C VAL A 119 6.58 -0.23 -8.56
N VAL A 120 6.04 0.24 -9.69
CA VAL A 120 6.67 0.08 -11.01
C VAL A 120 8.01 0.83 -11.07
N GLU A 121 8.08 2.05 -10.52
CA GLU A 121 9.32 2.82 -10.47
C GLU A 121 10.41 2.11 -9.64
N LYS A 122 10.06 1.48 -8.51
CA LYS A 122 11.01 0.68 -7.71
C LYS A 122 11.51 -0.55 -8.47
N GLN A 123 10.66 -1.21 -9.25
CA GLN A 123 11.05 -2.36 -10.06
C GLN A 123 12.02 -1.95 -11.19
N LEU A 124 11.79 -0.80 -11.82
CA LEU A 124 12.70 -0.22 -12.82
C LEU A 124 14.05 0.18 -12.22
N ASP A 125 14.06 0.78 -11.03
CA ASP A 125 15.30 1.15 -10.33
C ASP A 125 16.14 -0.10 -9.98
N ARG A 126 15.49 -1.20 -9.55
CA ARG A 126 16.17 -2.49 -9.32
C ARG A 126 16.75 -3.08 -10.60
N LEU A 127 16.01 -3.03 -11.71
CA LEU A 127 16.48 -3.54 -13.00
C LEU A 127 17.70 -2.77 -13.50
N ARG A 128 17.71 -1.44 -13.36
CA ARG A 128 18.88 -0.60 -13.68
C ARG A 128 20.09 -0.91 -12.81
N ASP A 129 19.89 -1.13 -11.51
CA ASP A 129 21.02 -1.49 -10.63
C ASP A 129 21.60 -2.85 -11.03
N ILE A 130 20.75 -3.83 -11.36
CA ILE A 130 21.19 -5.14 -11.89
C ILE A 130 21.94 -4.99 -13.21
N GLU A 131 21.43 -4.20 -14.15
CA GLU A 131 22.09 -3.92 -15.44
C GLU A 131 23.47 -3.29 -15.23
N SER A 132 23.59 -2.32 -14.33
CA SER A 132 24.87 -1.67 -14.01
C SER A 132 25.90 -2.62 -13.38
N ARG A 133 25.44 -3.56 -12.55
CA ARG A 133 26.28 -4.60 -11.94
C ARG A 133 26.71 -5.63 -12.96
N LEU A 134 25.80 -6.02 -13.85
CA LEU A 134 26.07 -6.94 -14.95
C LEU A 134 27.11 -6.35 -15.91
N ASP A 135 27.00 -5.06 -16.24
CA ASP A 135 27.96 -4.35 -17.08
C ASP A 135 29.35 -4.29 -16.46
N ARG A 136 29.44 -4.05 -15.14
CA ARG A 136 30.73 -4.08 -14.42
C ARG A 136 31.34 -5.48 -14.43
N ALA A 137 30.56 -6.50 -14.09
CA ALA A 137 31.01 -7.89 -14.10
C ALA A 137 31.46 -8.33 -15.49
N SER A 138 30.74 -7.92 -16.54
CA SER A 138 31.09 -8.19 -17.95
C SER A 138 32.42 -7.54 -18.33
N LYS A 139 32.64 -6.27 -17.95
CA LYS A 139 33.92 -5.58 -18.19
C LYS A 139 35.08 -6.21 -17.42
N GLU A 140 34.85 -6.67 -16.20
CA GLU A 140 35.86 -7.37 -15.41
C GLU A 140 36.19 -8.75 -16.00
N ALA A 141 35.19 -9.50 -16.44
CA ALA A 141 35.37 -10.77 -17.13
C ALA A 141 36.13 -10.61 -18.45
N ALA A 142 35.82 -9.58 -19.23
CA ALA A 142 36.53 -9.27 -20.47
C ALA A 142 38.02 -8.97 -20.21
N LYS A 143 38.33 -8.15 -19.20
CA LYS A 143 39.71 -7.87 -18.79
C LYS A 143 40.43 -9.12 -18.30
N ALA A 144 39.76 -9.98 -17.52
CA ALA A 144 40.34 -11.22 -17.05
C ALA A 144 40.63 -12.20 -18.21
N ALA A 145 39.74 -12.26 -19.21
CA ALA A 145 39.93 -13.05 -20.42
C ALA A 145 41.11 -12.54 -21.26
N GLU A 146 41.22 -11.21 -21.47
CA GLU A 146 42.36 -10.60 -22.17
C GLU A 146 43.68 -10.92 -21.45
N GLN A 147 43.73 -10.78 -20.13
CA GLN A 147 44.92 -11.11 -19.33
C GLN A 147 45.28 -12.61 -19.39
N ALA A 148 44.29 -13.49 -19.40
CA ALA A 148 44.52 -14.93 -19.53
C ALA A 148 45.06 -15.29 -20.92
N VAL A 149 44.51 -14.70 -21.98
CA VAL A 149 45.02 -14.86 -23.35
C VAL A 149 46.45 -14.33 -23.46
N GLU A 150 46.75 -13.16 -22.87
CA GLU A 150 48.09 -12.58 -22.92
C GLU A 150 49.13 -13.46 -22.18
N LYS A 151 48.74 -14.06 -21.04
CA LYS A 151 49.58 -15.03 -20.33
C LYS A 151 49.84 -16.29 -21.14
N LEU A 152 48.79 -16.88 -21.73
CA LEU A 152 48.93 -18.09 -22.55
C LEU A 152 49.76 -17.84 -23.81
N VAL A 153 49.67 -16.65 -24.42
CA VAL A 153 50.51 -16.26 -25.56
C VAL A 153 51.97 -16.09 -25.14
N LYS A 154 52.24 -15.56 -23.94
CA LYS A 154 53.61 -15.48 -23.39
C LYS A 154 54.18 -16.86 -23.10
N GLU A 155 53.43 -17.71 -22.40
CA GLU A 155 53.84 -19.10 -22.10
C GLU A 155 54.03 -19.94 -23.37
N GLY A 156 53.22 -19.73 -24.41
CA GLY A 156 53.36 -20.40 -25.71
C GLY A 156 54.59 -19.94 -26.49
N LYS A 157 55.00 -18.67 -26.36
CA LYS A 157 56.24 -18.15 -26.96
C LYS A 157 57.48 -18.69 -26.25
N GLU A 158 57.49 -18.68 -24.92
CA GLU A 158 58.60 -19.21 -24.13
C GLU A 158 58.82 -20.71 -24.41
N LYS A 159 57.75 -21.50 -24.51
CA LYS A 159 57.87 -22.92 -24.89
C LYS A 159 58.34 -23.16 -26.33
N SER A 160 58.00 -22.27 -27.26
CA SER A 160 58.48 -22.38 -28.65
C SER A 160 59.95 -22.00 -28.83
N GLU A 161 60.50 -21.20 -27.90
CA GLU A 161 61.93 -20.88 -27.85
C GLU A 161 62.74 -22.00 -27.19
N GLU A 162 62.18 -22.72 -26.21
CA GLU A 162 62.83 -23.90 -25.59
C GLU A 162 62.87 -25.16 -26.48
N GLU A 163 61.92 -25.33 -27.41
CA GLU A 163 61.90 -26.48 -28.36
C GLU A 163 62.69 -26.22 -29.66
N GLY A 164 63.28 -25.02 -29.81
CA GLY A 164 64.00 -24.58 -31.01
C GLY A 164 65.53 -24.58 -30.94
N GLU A 165 66.12 -24.95 -29.79
CA GLU A 165 67.56 -25.21 -29.60
C GLU A 165 67.89 -26.71 -29.67
#